data_AF-A0AAV7UAJ6-F1
#
_entry.id   AF-A0AAV7UAJ6-F1
#
_cell.length_a   1.000
_cell.length_b   1.000
_cell.length_c   1.000
_cell.angle_alpha   90.00
_cell.angle_beta   90.00
_cell.angle_gamma   90.00
#
_symmetry.space_group_name_H-M   'P 1'
#
loop_
_entity.id
_entity.type
_entity.pdbx_description
1 polymer ?
#
loop_
_entity_poly.entity_id
_entity_poly.type
_entity_poly.pdbx_seq_one_letter_code
_entity_poly.pdbx_strand_id
1 'polypeptide(L)'
;MVCPSWDLQLVLRALQYCPFEPLSSVELHLLMLKVFLLAAVALAHQLGELGSLSCLSPFLQMCDDRTVLRLGLGFVPKVKSMLYLQQNVILLVFFLDPQSPEEVALQSIDVRHSVLIYLDWVKEF
;
A
#
# COMPACT_ATOMS: atom_id res chain seq x y z
N MET A 1 -3.67 31.88 -2.70
CA MET A 1 -3.94 30.47 -3.08
C MET A 1 -4.04 29.68 -1.79
N VAL A 2 -5.24 29.37 -1.32
CA VAL A 2 -5.43 28.59 -0.09
C VAL A 2 -5.29 27.13 -0.50
N CYS A 3 -4.16 26.50 -0.16
CA CYS A 3 -4.03 25.06 -0.30
C CYS A 3 -4.84 24.43 0.85
N PRO A 4 -5.80 23.54 0.59
CA PRO A 4 -6.52 22.86 1.65
C PRO A 4 -5.52 22.12 2.54
N SER A 5 -5.73 22.17 3.86
CA SER A 5 -4.92 21.41 4.81
C SER A 5 -5.12 19.91 4.55
N TRP A 6 -4.02 19.18 4.36
CA TRP A 6 -4.05 17.73 4.25
C TRP A 6 -4.53 17.10 5.57
N ASP A 7 -5.53 16.22 5.51
CA ASP A 7 -6.04 15.45 6.64
C ASP A 7 -5.98 13.95 6.32
N LEU A 8 -5.06 13.27 6.99
CA LEU A 8 -4.86 11.83 6.79
C LEU A 8 -6.07 11.01 7.27
N GLN A 9 -6.72 11.41 8.36
CA GLN A 9 -7.87 10.67 8.88
C GLN A 9 -9.04 10.75 7.92
N LEU A 10 -9.25 11.92 7.30
CA LEU A 10 -10.25 12.09 6.26
C LEU A 10 -9.98 11.20 5.05
N VAL A 11 -8.72 11.15 4.59
CA VAL A 11 -8.31 10.34 3.43
C VAL A 11 -8.51 8.85 3.73
N LEU A 12 -8.03 8.36 4.87
CA LEU A 12 -8.18 6.95 5.25
C LEU A 12 -9.66 6.56 5.38
N ARG A 13 -10.49 7.43 5.97
CA ARG A 13 -11.95 7.20 6.01
C ARG A 13 -12.55 7.14 4.61
N ALA A 14 -12.18 8.05 3.71
CA ALA A 14 -12.72 8.05 2.35
C ALA A 14 -12.39 6.77 1.58
N LEU A 15 -11.22 6.16 1.82
CA LEU A 15 -10.81 4.90 1.19
C LEU A 15 -11.61 3.67 1.67
N GLN A 16 -12.37 3.78 2.76
CA GLN A 16 -13.24 2.72 3.29
C GLN A 16 -14.62 2.67 2.61
N TYR A 17 -14.94 3.65 1.76
CA TYR A 17 -16.27 3.78 1.14
C TYR A 17 -16.18 3.83 -0.38
N CYS A 18 -17.34 3.79 -1.03
CA CYS A 18 -17.48 4.08 -2.46
C CYS A 18 -16.78 5.42 -2.80
N PRO A 19 -15.97 5.49 -3.88
CA PRO A 19 -15.82 4.50 -4.95
C PRO A 19 -14.67 3.50 -4.75
N PHE A 20 -13.99 3.51 -3.61
CA PHE A 20 -12.80 2.70 -3.33
C PHE A 20 -13.10 1.32 -2.72
N GLU A 21 -14.36 1.10 -2.33
CA GLU A 21 -14.91 -0.17 -1.85
C GLU A 21 -16.29 -0.40 -2.50
N PRO A 22 -16.69 -1.66 -2.77
CA PRO A 22 -15.95 -2.90 -2.51
C PRO A 22 -14.82 -3.16 -3.54
N LEU A 23 -13.68 -3.68 -3.09
CA LEU A 23 -12.53 -4.01 -3.97
C LEU A 23 -12.86 -4.99 -5.12
N SER A 24 -13.95 -5.75 -5.03
CA SER A 24 -14.36 -6.69 -6.07
C SER A 24 -14.96 -6.02 -7.31
N SER A 25 -15.46 -4.79 -7.20
CA SER A 25 -16.13 -4.07 -8.29
C SER A 25 -15.53 -2.71 -8.60
N VAL A 26 -14.40 -2.36 -7.97
CA VAL A 26 -13.74 -1.07 -8.16
C VAL A 26 -13.01 -1.03 -9.51
N GLU A 27 -13.02 0.14 -10.14
CA GLU A 27 -12.24 0.33 -11.36
C GLU A 27 -10.73 0.27 -11.07
N LEU A 28 -9.95 -0.35 -11.96
CA LEU A 28 -8.50 -0.55 -11.79
C LEU A 28 -7.74 0.75 -11.46
N HIS A 29 -8.14 1.88 -12.04
CA HIS A 29 -7.49 3.16 -11.79
C HIS A 29 -7.68 3.65 -10.34
N LEU A 30 -8.86 3.40 -9.76
CA LEU A 30 -9.17 3.72 -8.36
C LEU A 30 -8.47 2.74 -7.41
N LEU A 31 -8.41 1.45 -7.78
CA LEU A 31 -7.67 0.44 -7.04
C LEU A 31 -6.18 0.79 -6.97
N MET A 32 -5.60 1.16 -8.11
CA MET A 32 -4.21 1.63 -8.20
C MET A 32 -3.98 2.84 -7.30
N LEU A 33 -4.89 3.83 -7.35
CA LEU A 33 -4.79 5.03 -6.52
C LEU A 33 -4.87 4.69 -5.03
N LYS A 34 -5.78 3.80 -4.63
CA LYS A 34 -5.90 3.31 -3.24
C LYS A 34 -4.62 2.61 -2.78
N VAL A 35 -4.12 1.66 -3.56
CA VAL A 35 -2.86 0.97 -3.25
C VAL A 35 -1.71 1.96 -3.12
N PHE A 36 -1.60 2.91 -4.05
CA PHE A 36 -0.55 3.92 -4.03
C PHE A 36 -0.62 4.82 -2.79
N LEU A 37 -1.81 5.31 -2.45
CA LEU A 37 -2.01 6.15 -1.26
C LEU A 37 -1.72 5.39 0.03
N LEU A 38 -2.22 4.16 0.16
CA LEU A 38 -1.98 3.33 1.34
C LEU A 38 -0.50 2.97 1.49
N ALA A 39 0.18 2.60 0.38
CA ALA A 39 1.61 2.37 0.38
C ALA A 39 2.39 3.64 0.73
N ALA A 40 2.02 4.80 0.17
CA ALA A 40 2.68 6.07 0.44
C ALA A 40 2.58 6.49 1.91
N VAL A 41 1.40 6.31 2.53
CA VAL A 41 1.18 6.58 3.95
C VAL A 41 1.97 5.60 4.81
N ALA A 42 1.93 4.30 4.48
CA ALA A 42 2.66 3.29 5.25
C ALA A 42 4.18 3.46 5.16
N LEU A 43 4.65 3.98 4.03
CA LEU A 43 6.05 4.29 3.75
C LEU A 43 6.46 5.70 4.17
N ALA A 44 5.65 6.48 4.92
CA ALA A 44 5.74 7.93 5.19
C ALA A 44 7.11 8.63 5.13
N HIS A 45 8.21 7.96 5.48
CA HIS A 45 9.58 8.46 5.44
C HIS A 45 10.33 8.27 4.09
N GLN A 46 9.72 7.59 3.12
CA GLN A 46 10.33 7.02 1.92
C GLN A 46 9.53 7.32 0.65
N LEU A 47 8.84 8.48 0.59
CA LEU A 47 8.01 8.84 -0.58
C LEU A 47 8.82 8.92 -1.90
N GLY A 48 10.12 9.23 -1.84
CA GLY A 48 11.01 9.18 -3.01
C GLY A 48 11.30 7.77 -3.52
N GLU A 49 10.87 6.74 -2.79
CA GLU A 49 11.18 5.32 -3.01
C GLU A 49 9.99 4.56 -3.61
N LEU A 50 8.77 5.14 -3.57
CA LEU A 50 7.54 4.56 -4.13
C LEU A 50 7.67 4.20 -5.62
N GLY A 51 8.32 5.06 -6.40
CA GLY A 51 8.54 4.82 -7.84
C GLY A 51 9.53 3.70 -8.15
N SER A 52 10.22 3.17 -7.13
CA SER A 52 11.15 2.05 -7.26
C SER A 52 10.60 0.71 -6.76
N LEU A 53 9.35 0.71 -6.28
CA LEU A 53 8.65 -0.49 -5.87
C LEU A 53 8.32 -1.33 -7.10
N SER A 54 8.46 -2.65 -6.96
CA SER A 54 8.12 -3.61 -8.00
C SER A 54 7.29 -4.74 -7.41
N CYS A 55 6.29 -5.19 -8.17
CA CYS A 55 5.50 -6.38 -7.86
C CYS A 55 6.19 -7.69 -8.27
N LEU A 56 7.33 -7.63 -8.98
CA LEU A 56 8.05 -8.80 -9.45
C LEU A 56 8.81 -9.47 -8.31
N SER A 57 8.91 -10.80 -8.34
CA SER A 57 9.84 -11.52 -7.47
C SER A 57 11.29 -11.10 -7.79
N PRO A 58 12.15 -10.80 -6.79
CA PRO A 58 11.95 -11.00 -5.34
C PRO A 58 11.48 -9.74 -4.59
N PHE A 59 11.10 -8.67 -5.28
CA PHE A 59 10.82 -7.33 -4.71
C PHE A 59 9.51 -7.23 -3.95
N LEU A 60 8.55 -8.12 -4.21
CA LEU A 60 7.32 -8.23 -3.43
C LEU A 60 7.15 -9.66 -2.93
N GLN A 61 6.98 -9.81 -1.63
CA GLN A 61 6.68 -11.09 -0.99
C GLN A 61 5.47 -10.94 -0.06
N MET A 62 4.43 -11.72 -0.35
CA MET A 62 3.21 -11.77 0.44
C MET A 62 3.32 -12.95 1.42
N CYS A 63 3.28 -12.67 2.72
CA CYS A 63 3.20 -13.66 3.80
C CYS A 63 1.87 -13.50 4.54
N ASP A 64 1.34 -14.53 5.19
CA ASP A 64 -0.01 -14.46 5.79
C ASP A 64 -0.20 -13.27 6.75
N ASP A 65 0.82 -12.95 7.52
CA ASP A 65 0.85 -11.89 8.55
C ASP A 65 1.43 -10.55 8.07
N ARG A 66 2.09 -10.53 6.90
CA ARG A 66 2.82 -9.34 6.45
C ARG A 66 3.05 -9.30 4.94
N THR A 67 3.23 -8.10 4.44
CA THR A 67 3.73 -7.83 3.10
C THR A 67 5.14 -7.29 3.19
N VAL A 68 6.07 -7.92 2.48
CA VAL A 68 7.48 -7.51 2.44
C VAL A 68 7.75 -6.91 1.06
N LEU A 69 8.10 -5.63 1.06
CA LEU A 69 8.51 -4.87 -0.12
C LEU A 69 10.03 -4.65 -0.05
N ARG A 70 10.74 -4.96 -1.13
CA ARG A 70 12.15 -4.63 -1.30
C ARG A 70 12.27 -3.57 -2.39
N LEU A 71 13.06 -2.55 -2.10
CA LEU A 71 13.35 -1.49 -3.05
C LEU A 71 14.23 -2.04 -4.18
N GLY A 72 13.87 -1.73 -5.42
CA GLY A 72 14.65 -2.13 -6.59
C GLY A 72 15.98 -1.37 -6.70
N LEU A 73 16.97 -1.97 -7.36
CA LEU A 73 18.31 -1.40 -7.57
C LEU A 73 18.33 -0.08 -8.38
N GLY A 74 17.21 0.31 -8.99
CA GLY A 74 17.05 1.61 -9.66
C GLY A 74 16.92 2.79 -8.70
N PHE A 75 16.79 2.52 -7.40
CA PHE A 75 16.70 3.54 -6.37
C PHE A 75 18.09 4.09 -6.00
N VAL A 76 18.26 5.40 -6.09
CA VAL A 76 19.46 6.11 -5.62
C VAL A 76 19.07 6.94 -4.39
N PRO A 77 19.27 6.43 -3.16
CA PRO A 77 18.95 7.21 -1.98
C PRO A 77 19.79 8.47 -1.93
N LYS A 78 19.20 9.57 -1.41
CA LYS A 78 19.92 10.83 -1.17
C LYS A 78 21.16 10.62 -0.29
N VAL A 79 21.12 9.63 0.61
CA VAL A 79 22.25 9.16 1.40
C VAL A 79 22.61 7.75 0.93
N LYS A 80 23.74 7.62 0.22
CA LYS A 80 24.24 6.35 -0.32
C LYS A 80 24.90 5.49 0.77
N SER A 81 24.11 5.01 1.72
CA SER A 81 24.56 3.96 2.63
C SER A 81 23.98 2.62 2.17
N MET A 82 24.84 1.59 2.07
CA MET A 82 24.45 0.22 1.68
C MET A 82 23.31 -0.34 2.55
N LEU A 83 23.20 0.13 3.79
CA LEU A 83 22.13 -0.25 4.70
C LEU A 83 20.75 0.22 4.25
N TYR A 84 20.63 1.31 3.47
CA TYR A 84 19.35 1.79 2.96
C TYR A 84 18.94 1.06 1.68
N LEU A 85 19.89 0.58 0.87
CA LEU A 85 19.61 -0.16 -0.36
C LEU A 85 19.07 -1.57 -0.12
N GLN A 86 19.30 -2.14 1.06
CA GLN A 86 18.86 -3.50 1.43
C GLN A 86 17.73 -3.51 2.47
N GLN A 87 17.13 -2.35 2.76
CA GLN A 87 16.02 -2.28 3.71
C GLN A 87 14.76 -2.85 3.07
N ASN A 88 14.24 -3.88 3.73
CA ASN A 88 12.91 -4.39 3.46
C ASN A 88 11.91 -3.53 4.21
N VAL A 89 10.89 -3.06 3.50
CA VAL A 89 9.71 -2.48 4.13
C VAL A 89 8.78 -3.62 4.47
N ILE A 90 8.43 -3.72 5.74
CA ILE A 90 7.50 -4.73 6.25
C ILE A 90 6.21 -4.01 6.63
N LEU A 91 5.13 -4.36 5.93
CA LEU A 91 3.78 -3.89 6.22
C LEU A 91 3.01 -5.02 6.89
N LEU A 92 2.67 -4.84 8.16
CA LEU A 92 1.91 -5.83 8.93
C LEU A 92 0.43 -5.75 8.58
N VAL A 93 -0.23 -6.90 8.60
CA VAL A 93 -1.69 -6.98 8.51
C VAL A 93 -2.30 -6.43 9.79
N PHE A 94 -3.35 -5.61 9.69
CA PHE A 94 -3.98 -5.04 10.88
C PHE A 94 -4.69 -6.10 11.72
N PHE A 95 -5.47 -6.97 11.05
CA PHE A 95 -6.24 -8.04 11.69
C PHE A 95 -6.25 -9.29 10.80
N LEU A 96 -5.84 -10.42 11.35
CA LEU A 96 -5.91 -11.72 10.67
C LEU A 96 -7.34 -12.27 10.65
N ASP A 97 -8.11 -12.02 11.71
CA ASP A 97 -9.48 -12.50 11.90
C ASP A 97 -10.33 -11.42 12.58
N PRO A 98 -10.87 -10.45 11.83
CA PRO A 98 -11.64 -9.35 12.40
C PRO A 98 -12.96 -9.84 12.99
N GLN A 99 -13.21 -9.53 14.25
CA GLN A 99 -14.40 -9.93 15.01
C GLN A 99 -15.38 -8.77 15.20
N SER A 100 -14.90 -7.53 15.11
CA SER A 100 -15.73 -6.33 15.28
C SER A 100 -15.96 -5.57 13.97
N PRO A 101 -17.06 -4.82 13.83
CA PRO A 101 -17.31 -4.01 12.64
C PRO A 101 -16.24 -2.91 12.42
N GLU A 102 -15.60 -2.45 13.50
CA GLU A 102 -14.49 -1.50 13.42
C GLU A 102 -13.22 -2.16 12.87
N GLU A 103 -12.93 -3.40 13.29
CA GLU A 103 -11.81 -4.18 12.76
C GLU A 103 -12.00 -4.50 11.27
N VAL A 104 -13.23 -4.81 10.85
CA VAL A 104 -13.57 -5.00 9.43
C VAL A 104 -13.34 -3.71 8.64
N ALA A 105 -13.76 -2.55 9.17
CA ALA A 105 -13.54 -1.26 8.54
C ALA A 105 -12.04 -0.93 8.43
N LEU A 106 -11.25 -1.22 9.45
CA LEU A 106 -9.79 -1.03 9.41
C LEU A 106 -9.12 -2.02 8.45
N GLN A 107 -9.60 -3.26 8.35
CA GLN A 107 -9.07 -4.24 7.40
C GLN A 107 -9.27 -3.80 5.93
N SER A 108 -10.32 -3.02 5.63
CA SER A 108 -10.56 -2.49 4.27
C SER A 108 -9.47 -1.52 3.77
N ILE A 109 -8.74 -0.88 4.69
CA ILE A 109 -7.60 0.00 4.38
C ILE A 109 -6.26 -0.71 4.60
N ASP A 110 -6.26 -2.03 4.78
CA ASP A 110 -5.03 -2.81 4.83
C ASP A 110 -4.35 -2.80 3.46
N VAL A 111 -3.09 -2.39 3.44
CA VAL A 111 -2.26 -2.34 2.23
C VAL A 111 -2.18 -3.72 1.59
N ARG A 112 -2.03 -4.78 2.38
CA ARG A 112 -1.93 -6.16 1.89
C ARG A 112 -3.14 -6.51 1.05
N HIS A 113 -4.33 -6.26 1.59
CA HIS A 113 -5.58 -6.66 0.96
C HIS A 113 -5.75 -5.96 -0.39
N SER A 114 -5.51 -4.65 -0.42
CA SER A 114 -5.57 -3.85 -1.64
C SER A 114 -4.52 -4.29 -2.69
N VAL A 115 -3.29 -4.59 -2.24
CA VAL A 115 -2.22 -5.09 -3.13
C VAL A 115 -2.54 -6.46 -3.70
N LEU A 116 -3.08 -7.39 -2.91
CA LEU A 116 -3.46 -8.73 -3.39
C LEU A 116 -4.49 -8.64 -4.53
N ILE A 117 -5.54 -7.86 -4.34
CA ILE A 117 -6.57 -7.66 -5.38
C ILE A 117 -5.96 -7.00 -6.61
N TYR A 118 -5.11 -5.99 -6.45
CA TYR A 118 -4.42 -5.37 -7.59
C TYR A 118 -3.56 -6.36 -8.39
N LEU A 119 -2.80 -7.23 -7.70
CA LEU A 119 -1.98 -8.24 -8.37
C LEU A 119 -2.82 -9.29 -9.08
N ASP A 120 -3.97 -9.66 -8.52
CA ASP A 120 -4.91 -10.58 -9.15
C ASP A 120 -5.41 -10.00 -10.48
N TRP A 121 -5.90 -8.76 -10.43
CA TRP A 121 -6.32 -8.00 -11.61
C TRP A 121 -5.21 -7.89 -12.66
N VAL A 122 -3.97 -7.58 -12.29
CA VAL A 122 -2.86 -7.41 -13.25
C VAL A 122 -2.37 -8.75 -13.82
N LYS A 123 -2.54 -9.87 -13.12
CA LYS A 123 -2.18 -11.21 -13.65
C LYS A 123 -3.18 -11.72 -14.69
N GLU A 124 -4.41 -11.22 -14.68
CA GLU A 124 -5.41 -11.57 -15.69
C GLU A 124 -5.17 -10.90 -17.06
N PHE A 125 -4.26 -9.94 -17.14
CA PHE A 125 -3.82 -9.27 -18.38
C PHE A 125 -2.44 -9.74 -18.83
#